data_AF-A0A7Z9WST4-F1
#
_entry.id   AF-A0A7Z9WST4-F1
#
_cell.length_a   1.000
_cell.length_b   1.000
_cell.length_c   1.000
_cell.angle_alpha   90.00
_cell.angle_beta   90.00
_cell.angle_gamma   90.00
#
_symmetry.space_group_name_H-M   'P 1'
#
loop_
_entity.id
_entity.type
_entity.pdbx_description
1 polymer ?
#
loop_
_entity_poly.entity_id
_entity_poly.type
_entity_poly.pdbx_seq_one_letter_code
_entity_poly.pdbx_strand_id
1 'polypeptide(L)'
;MSDIQQRKLDHLALLQQDPQIERGDSGLADIRLLHRALPELDFDEVDTRTTFLDIEVRFPFYICLTCLSKYKISYLHDQSCIF
;
A
#
# COMPACT_ATOMS: atom_id res chain seq x y z
N MET A 1 16.79 25.38 -1.04
CA MET A 1 15.95 24.24 -1.49
C MET A 1 14.83 24.81 -2.35
N SER A 2 14.38 24.11 -3.40
CA SER A 2 13.27 24.64 -4.21
C SER A 2 11.95 24.54 -3.43
N ASP A 3 11.03 25.47 -3.67
CA ASP A 3 9.72 25.54 -3.01
C ASP A 3 8.94 24.20 -3.10
N ILE A 4 9.05 23.52 -4.25
CA ILE A 4 8.46 22.20 -4.49
C ILE A 4 9.05 21.11 -3.58
N GLN A 5 10.37 21.13 -3.34
CA GLN A 5 11.03 20.15 -2.48
C GLN A 5 10.60 20.33 -1.02
N GLN A 6 10.49 21.57 -0.56
CA GLN A 6 10.03 21.88 0.79
C GLN A 6 8.59 21.40 1.00
N ARG A 7 7.68 21.74 0.10
CA ARG A 7 6.28 21.29 0.16
C ARG A 7 6.14 19.77 0.27
N LYS A 8 6.94 19.00 -0.48
CA LYS A 8 6.92 17.52 -0.44
C LYS A 8 7.38 16.97 0.92
N LEU A 9 8.40 17.59 1.53
CA LEU A 9 8.87 17.19 2.86
C LEU A 9 7.85 17.53 3.94
N ASP A 10 7.20 18.69 3.84
CA ASP A 10 6.16 19.11 4.76
C ASP A 10 4.95 18.15 4.71
N HIS A 11 4.55 17.70 3.51
CA HIS A 11 3.50 16.68 3.35
C HIS A 11 3.82 15.38 4.11
N LEU A 12 5.07 14.90 4.03
CA LEU A 12 5.49 13.71 4.77
C LEU A 12 5.46 13.92 6.28
N ALA A 13 5.93 15.08 6.74
CA ALA A 13 5.95 15.42 8.16
C ALA A 13 4.53 15.47 8.75
N LEU A 14 3.58 16.07 8.02
CA LEU A 14 2.18 16.12 8.43
C LEU A 14 1.55 14.72 8.50
N LEU A 15 1.81 13.85 7.52
CA LEU A 15 1.35 12.45 7.55
C LEU A 15 1.89 11.66 8.74
N GLN A 16 3.12 11.95 9.19
CA GLN A 16 3.71 11.25 10.35
C GLN A 16 3.20 11.78 11.69
N GLN A 17 2.79 13.04 11.75
CA GLN A 17 2.40 13.71 12.99
C GLN A 17 0.89 13.60 13.26
N ASP A 18 0.06 13.49 12.22
CA ASP A 18 -1.39 13.41 12.33
C ASP A 18 -1.88 11.99 11.99
N PRO A 19 -2.12 11.12 12.99
CA PRO A 19 -2.70 9.79 12.77
C PRO A 19 -4.17 9.85 12.29
N GLN A 20 -4.82 11.02 12.32
CA GLN A 20 -6.18 11.25 11.80
C GLN A 20 -6.17 12.02 10.47
N ILE A 21 -5.04 12.01 9.75
CA ILE A 21 -4.92 12.69 8.47
C ILE A 21 -5.84 12.11 7.39
N GLU A 22 -6.21 10.83 7.54
CA GLU A 22 -7.31 10.24 6.78
C GLU A 22 -8.63 10.80 7.28
N ARG A 23 -9.13 11.80 6.57
CA ARG A 23 -10.39 12.48 6.87
C ARG A 23 -11.49 11.96 5.96
N GLY A 24 -12.52 11.37 6.54
CA GLY A 24 -13.69 10.86 5.84
C GLY A 24 -13.90 9.37 6.05
N ASP A 25 -15.08 8.89 5.67
CA ASP A 25 -15.40 7.46 5.65
C ASP A 25 -14.88 6.84 4.35
N SER A 26 -14.18 5.72 4.45
CA SER A 26 -13.70 4.95 3.30
C SER A 26 -14.83 4.21 2.57
N GLY A 27 -16.02 4.12 3.17
CA GLY A 27 -17.15 3.33 2.68
C GLY A 27 -16.94 1.82 2.83
N LEU A 28 -15.75 1.37 3.25
CA LEU A 28 -15.47 -0.04 3.52
C LEU A 28 -16.20 -0.55 4.77
N ALA A 29 -16.61 0.37 5.66
CA ALA A 29 -17.40 0.05 6.84
C ALA A 29 -18.79 -0.53 6.50
N ASP A 30 -19.33 -0.20 5.33
CA ASP A 30 -20.64 -0.67 4.86
C ASP A 30 -20.57 -2.02 4.11
N ILE A 31 -19.36 -2.47 3.78
CA ILE A 31 -19.15 -3.74 3.08
C ILE A 31 -19.04 -4.87 4.11
N ARG A 32 -19.79 -5.95 3.89
CA ARG A 32 -19.74 -7.18 4.71
C ARG A 32 -19.47 -8.37 3.81
N LEU A 33 -18.32 -9.00 4.02
CA LEU A 33 -18.00 -10.28 3.38
C LEU A 33 -18.73 -11.38 4.11
N LEU A 34 -19.48 -12.22 3.38
CA LEU A 34 -20.18 -13.35 3.97
C LEU A 34 -19.16 -14.42 4.37
N HIS A 35 -19.04 -14.66 5.67
CA HIS A 35 -18.17 -15.71 6.19
C HIS A 35 -18.70 -17.10 5.80
N ARG A 36 -17.83 -17.94 5.25
CA ARG A 36 -18.10 -19.35 4.98
C ARG A 36 -17.36 -20.20 6.01
N ALA A 37 -18.10 -20.84 6.91
CA ALA A 37 -17.54 -21.63 8.01
C ALA A 37 -16.87 -22.95 7.55
N LEU A 38 -17.30 -23.48 6.40
CA LEU A 38 -16.72 -24.68 5.80
C LEU A 38 -16.37 -24.39 4.33
N PRO A 39 -15.16 -23.90 4.04
CA PRO A 39 -14.69 -23.73 2.67
C PRO A 39 -14.42 -25.09 2.01
N GLU A 40 -14.59 -25.15 0.70
CA GLU A 40 -14.27 -26.32 -0.14
C GLU A 40 -12.83 -26.27 -0.69
N LEU A 41 -12.02 -25.30 -0.22
CA LEU A 41 -10.67 -24.98 -0.68
C LEU A 41 -9.71 -25.04 0.51
N ASP A 42 -8.53 -25.63 0.32
CA ASP A 42 -7.45 -25.59 1.30
C ASP A 42 -6.85 -24.17 1.38
N PHE A 43 -6.37 -23.77 2.54
CA PHE A 43 -5.69 -22.49 2.71
C PHE A 43 -4.41 -22.41 1.87
N ASP A 44 -3.68 -23.52 1.74
CA ASP A 44 -2.43 -23.57 0.97
C ASP A 44 -2.67 -23.49 -0.56
N GLU A 45 -3.92 -23.66 -1.00
CA GLU A 45 -4.33 -23.54 -2.40
C GLU A 45 -4.74 -22.12 -2.80
N VAL A 46 -4.75 -21.17 -1.85
CA VAL A 46 -5.12 -19.77 -2.14
C VAL A 46 -4.01 -19.08 -2.94
N ASP A 47 -4.25 -18.87 -4.23
CA ASP A 47 -3.38 -18.06 -5.09
C ASP A 47 -3.76 -16.58 -5.02
N THR A 48 -2.77 -15.74 -4.72
CA THR A 48 -2.90 -14.27 -4.65
C THR A 48 -2.27 -13.56 -5.84
N ARG A 49 -1.68 -14.32 -6.77
CA ARG A 49 -1.10 -13.76 -7.99
C ARG A 49 -2.19 -13.13 -8.86
N THR A 50 -1.80 -12.07 -9.55
CA THR A 50 -2.68 -11.42 -10.53
C THR A 50 -1.85 -10.81 -11.65
N THR A 51 -2.50 -10.41 -12.73
CA THR A 51 -1.88 -9.67 -13.83
C THR A 51 -2.29 -8.21 -13.76
N PHE A 52 -1.31 -7.31 -13.75
CA PHE A 52 -1.54 -5.87 -13.79
C PHE A 52 -0.57 -5.24 -14.80
N LEU A 53 -1.10 -4.45 -15.74
CA LEU A 53 -0.31 -3.83 -16.82
C LEU A 53 0.56 -4.85 -17.60
N ASP A 54 -0.03 -6.01 -17.93
CA ASP A 54 0.64 -7.13 -18.61
C ASP A 54 1.84 -7.73 -17.86
N ILE A 55 1.95 -7.47 -16.55
CA ILE A 55 2.98 -8.02 -15.67
C ILE A 55 2.29 -8.91 -14.63
N GLU A 56 2.84 -10.11 -14.43
CA GLU A 56 2.44 -11.00 -13.34
C GLU A 56 3.02 -10.47 -12.01
N VAL A 57 2.14 -10.23 -11.03
CA VAL A 57 2.49 -9.78 -9.68
C VAL A 57 2.03 -10.81 -8.66
N ARG A 58 2.74 -10.93 -7.54
CA ARG A 58 2.46 -11.95 -6.53
C ARG A 58 1.25 -11.64 -5.65
N PHE A 59 0.90 -10.37 -5.54
CA PHE A 59 -0.19 -9.91 -4.69
C PHE A 59 -1.05 -8.86 -5.39
N PRO A 60 -2.36 -8.79 -5.09
CA PRO A 60 -3.29 -7.87 -5.73
C PRO A 60 -3.31 -6.50 -5.02
N PHE A 61 -2.16 -5.99 -4.59
CA PHE A 61 -2.03 -4.66 -4.01
C PHE A 61 -0.68 -4.03 -4.37
N TYR A 62 -0.62 -2.70 -4.37
CA TYR A 62 0.57 -1.94 -4.72
C TYR A 62 0.77 -0.77 -3.76
N ILE A 63 2.03 -0.39 -3.52
CA ILE A 63 2.36 0.80 -2.72
C ILE A 63 2.21 2.03 -3.61
N CYS A 64 1.10 2.75 -3.46
CA CYS A 64 0.92 4.03 -4.13
C CYS A 64 1.99 5.04 -3.67
N LEU A 65 2.53 5.81 -4.61
CA LEU A 65 3.67 6.70 -4.38
C LEU A 65 3.34 7.79 -3.34
N THR A 66 3.85 7.60 -2.14
CA THR A 66 4.03 8.69 -1.17
C THR A 66 5.21 9.58 -1.61
N CYS A 67 5.18 10.88 -1.32
CA CYS A 67 6.18 11.87 -1.74
C CYS A 67 7.55 11.66 -1.08
N LEU A 68 8.20 10.52 -1.29
CA LEU A 68 9.57 10.27 -0.89
C LEU A 68 10.51 11.08 -1.79
N SER A 69 10.97 12.22 -1.26
CA SER A 69 12.20 12.85 -1.73
C SER A 69 13.32 11.80 -1.78
N LYS A 70 14.17 11.86 -2.81
CA LYS A 70 15.26 10.90 -3.16
C LYS A 70 16.18 10.44 -2.01
N TYR A 71 16.08 11.00 -0.82
CA TYR A 71 16.98 10.83 0.32
C TYR A 71 16.67 9.65 1.25
N LYS A 72 15.55 8.93 1.10
CA LYS A 72 15.15 7.87 2.06
C LYS A 72 14.92 6.47 1.47
N ILE A 73 15.29 6.25 0.22
CA ILE A 73 15.22 4.93 -0.44
C ILE A 73 16.46 4.06 -0.13
N SER A 74 17.44 4.57 0.64
CA SER A 74 18.63 3.80 1.02
C SER A 74 18.37 2.69 2.05
N TYR A 75 17.17 2.62 2.65
CA TYR A 75 16.79 1.61 3.65
C TYR A 75 16.02 0.41 3.09
N LEU A 76 15.76 0.38 1.78
CA LEU A 76 15.10 -0.74 1.10
C LEU A 76 16.06 -1.52 0.19
N HIS A 77 17.35 -1.45 0.49
CA HIS A 77 18.42 -2.17 -0.22
C HIS A 77 18.81 -3.48 0.51
N ASP A 78 17.88 -4.07 1.26
CA ASP A 78 17.97 -5.47 1.68
C ASP A 78 16.88 -6.28 0.99
N GLN A 79 17.29 -7.46 0.55
CA GLN A 79 16.84 -8.11 -0.67
C GLN A 79 15.44 -8.73 -0.53
N SER A 80 14.81 -8.98 -1.69
CA SER A 80 13.59 -9.78 -1.92
C SER A 80 12.21 -9.13 -1.79
N CYS A 81 12.06 -7.83 -1.99
CA CYS A 81 10.74 -7.21 -2.19
C CYS A 81 10.48 -6.96 -3.69
N ILE A 82 10.35 -8.04 -4.44
CA ILE A 82 9.55 -8.03 -5.67
C ILE A 82 8.12 -8.36 -5.20
N PHE A 83 7.28 -7.33 -5.17
CA PHE A 83 5.83 -7.50 -5.25
C PHE A 83 5.48 -8.28 -6.50
#